data_AF-A0A9D9CKT6-F1
#
_entry.id   AF-A0A9D9CKT6-F1
#
_cell.length_a   1.000
_cell.length_b   1.000
_cell.length_c   1.000
_cell.angle_alpha   90.00
_cell.angle_beta   90.00
_cell.angle_gamma   90.00
#
_symmetry.space_group_name_H-M   'P 1'
#
loop_
_entity.id
_entity.type
_entity.pdbx_description
1 polymer ?
#
loop_
_entity_poly.entity_id
_entity_poly.type
_entity_poly.pdbx_seq_one_letter_code
_entity_poly.pdbx_strand_id
1 'polypeptide(L)'
;AITPGDILRILGPTKVQEYIVNEVQEVYRMQGVKINDKHFEVIVRQMMSKVKIEDPGDTRFFEDQVVDKWEFMDVNDELYDKVVVTAAGGSQNVQPGQIISLRKLRDENSALKRRDMALVEVRPIVPATSNQVLQGITRAALQTSSFISAASFQETTKVLNEAAIQAKSDDLVNLKENVITGNPIPGGTGLRDYDDLVVGLKSELE
;
A
#
# COMPACT_ATOMS: atom_id res chain seq x y z
N ALA A 1 13.85 21.98 -20.80
CA ALA A 1 13.90 20.50 -20.72
C ALA A 1 12.58 20.03 -20.13
N ILE A 2 11.97 18.99 -20.68
CA ILE A 2 10.72 18.44 -20.14
C ILE A 2 11.12 17.55 -18.94
N THR A 3 10.65 17.90 -17.74
CA THR A 3 10.95 17.11 -16.55
C THR A 3 9.96 15.95 -16.43
N PRO A 4 10.38 14.71 -16.09
CA PRO A 4 9.45 13.61 -15.84
C PRO A 4 8.35 13.93 -14.83
N GLY A 5 8.66 14.75 -13.81
CA GLY A 5 7.67 15.21 -12.83
C GLY A 5 6.58 16.10 -13.43
N ASP A 6 6.91 16.93 -14.41
CA ASP A 6 5.92 17.78 -15.10
C ASP A 6 5.01 16.93 -16.00
N ILE A 7 5.58 15.91 -16.66
CA ILE A 7 4.81 14.92 -17.44
C ILE A 7 3.82 14.20 -16.52
N LEU A 8 4.27 13.72 -15.36
CA LEU A 8 3.39 13.04 -14.41
C LEU A 8 2.22 13.93 -13.97
N ARG A 9 2.48 15.20 -13.66
CA ARG A 9 1.46 16.14 -13.18
C ARG A 9 0.45 16.54 -14.27
N ILE A 10 0.87 16.63 -15.53
CA ILE A 10 0.03 17.14 -16.63
C ILE A 10 -0.61 16.00 -17.43
N LEU A 11 0.17 14.99 -17.81
CA LEU A 11 -0.21 13.92 -18.74
C LEU A 11 -0.53 12.59 -18.02
N GLY A 12 -0.22 12.50 -16.72
CA GLY A 12 -0.53 11.34 -15.90
C GLY A 12 0.51 10.22 -15.90
N PRO A 13 0.25 9.14 -15.13
CA PRO A 13 1.23 8.09 -14.84
C PRO A 13 1.62 7.25 -16.06
N THR A 14 0.68 6.95 -16.95
CA THR A 14 0.95 6.15 -18.16
C THR A 14 1.92 6.87 -19.10
N LYS A 15 1.75 8.19 -19.27
CA LYS A 15 2.61 8.98 -20.17
C LYS A 15 4.02 9.17 -19.63
N VAL A 16 4.18 9.32 -18.31
CA VAL A 16 5.54 9.37 -17.74
C VAL A 16 6.24 8.01 -17.83
N GLN A 17 5.52 6.90 -17.70
CA GLN A 17 6.08 5.56 -17.87
C GLN A 17 6.57 5.33 -19.30
N GLU A 18 5.73 5.61 -20.29
CA GLU A 18 6.10 5.54 -21.72
C GLU A 18 7.33 6.41 -22.02
N TYR A 19 7.35 7.64 -21.49
CA TYR A 19 8.47 8.55 -21.67
C TYR A 19 9.78 7.97 -21.11
N ILE A 20 9.80 7.52 -19.86
CA ILE A 20 11.03 7.00 -19.23
C ILE A 20 11.52 5.74 -19.95
N VAL A 21 10.62 4.82 -20.31
CA VAL A 21 10.99 3.58 -20.99
C VAL A 21 11.61 3.89 -22.35
N ASN A 22 11.00 4.79 -23.15
CA ASN A 22 11.52 5.15 -24.46
C ASN A 22 12.89 5.83 -24.38
N GLU A 23 13.05 6.82 -23.49
CA GLU A 23 14.31 7.53 -23.33
C GLU A 23 15.47 6.60 -22.93
N VAL A 24 15.23 5.68 -22.00
CA VAL A 24 16.26 4.70 -21.58
C VAL A 24 16.55 3.72 -22.71
N GLN A 25 15.52 3.23 -23.38
CA GLN A 25 15.63 2.24 -24.45
C GLN A 25 16.36 2.81 -25.68
N GLU A 26 16.20 4.09 -26.01
CA GLU A 26 16.91 4.75 -27.11
C GLU A 26 18.43 4.73 -26.91
N VAL A 27 18.90 4.95 -25.67
CA VAL A 27 20.33 4.88 -25.34
C VAL A 27 20.89 3.47 -25.55
N TYR A 28 20.17 2.43 -25.08
CA TYR A 28 20.61 1.04 -25.28
C TYR A 28 20.55 0.61 -26.74
N ARG A 29 19.52 1.03 -27.48
CA ARG A 29 19.40 0.80 -28.92
C ARG A 29 20.54 1.46 -29.69
N MET A 30 20.93 2.68 -29.31
CA MET A 30 22.07 3.39 -29.92
C MET A 30 23.39 2.64 -29.71
N GLN A 31 23.54 1.91 -28.60
CA GLN A 31 24.68 1.06 -28.31
C GLN A 31 24.56 -0.35 -28.92
N GLY A 32 23.49 -0.64 -29.67
CA GLY A 32 23.24 -1.94 -30.31
C GLY A 32 22.78 -3.03 -29.33
N VAL A 33 22.44 -2.68 -28.09
CA VAL A 33 21.99 -3.63 -27.07
C VAL A 33 20.47 -3.72 -27.09
N LYS A 34 19.93 -4.94 -27.23
CA LYS A 34 18.48 -5.20 -27.23
C LYS A 34 18.06 -5.70 -25.85
N ILE A 35 17.28 -4.90 -25.12
CA ILE A 35 16.68 -5.25 -23.83
C ILE A 35 15.16 -5.20 -24.00
N ASN A 36 14.44 -6.15 -23.38
CA ASN A 36 12.98 -6.16 -23.38
C ASN A 36 12.44 -5.03 -22.50
N ASP A 37 11.46 -4.28 -23.01
CA ASP A 37 10.87 -3.12 -22.33
C ASP A 37 10.30 -3.47 -20.94
N LYS A 38 9.83 -4.72 -20.75
CA LYS A 38 9.34 -5.22 -19.45
C LYS A 38 10.34 -5.03 -18.31
N HIS A 39 11.65 -5.11 -18.58
CA HIS A 39 12.66 -4.88 -17.55
C HIS A 39 12.66 -3.44 -17.06
N PHE A 40 12.53 -2.47 -17.97
CA PHE A 40 12.45 -1.07 -17.60
C PHE A 40 11.12 -0.74 -16.93
N GLU A 41 10.01 -1.29 -17.43
CA GLU A 41 8.69 -1.10 -16.82
C GLU A 41 8.65 -1.53 -15.35
N VAL A 42 9.29 -2.66 -15.00
CA VAL A 42 9.39 -3.12 -13.62
C VAL A 42 10.16 -2.10 -12.74
N ILE A 43 11.22 -1.49 -13.27
CA ILE A 43 11.98 -0.47 -12.54
C ILE A 43 11.17 0.83 -12.41
N VAL A 44 10.50 1.29 -13.47
CA VAL A 44 9.68 2.49 -13.41
C VAL A 44 8.48 2.30 -12.49
N ARG A 45 7.89 1.10 -12.45
CA ARG A 45 6.88 0.74 -11.45
C ARG A 45 7.41 0.94 -10.03
N GLN A 46 8.64 0.53 -9.75
CA GLN A 46 9.24 0.71 -8.42
C GLN A 46 9.48 2.20 -8.08
N MET A 47 9.84 3.02 -9.08
CA MET A 47 9.96 4.48 -8.94
C MET A 47 8.61 5.17 -8.62
N MET A 48 7.49 4.51 -8.90
CA MET A 48 6.11 4.97 -8.67
C MET A 48 5.39 4.18 -7.58
N SER A 49 6.13 3.59 -6.65
CA SER A 49 5.59 2.79 -5.54
C SER A 49 4.92 3.61 -4.44
N LYS A 50 5.13 4.94 -4.41
CA LYS A 50 4.62 5.82 -3.36
C LYS A 50 3.60 6.82 -3.90
N VAL A 51 2.66 7.19 -3.03
CA VAL A 51 1.65 8.23 -3.27
C VAL A 51 1.72 9.28 -2.17
N LYS A 52 1.38 10.52 -2.50
CA LYS A 52 1.27 11.64 -1.57
C LYS A 52 -0.20 11.91 -1.32
N ILE A 53 -0.62 11.90 -0.07
CA ILE A 53 -2.01 12.16 0.31
C ILE A 53 -2.35 13.63 0.03
N GLU A 54 -3.48 13.85 -0.66
CA GLU A 54 -4.02 15.18 -0.93
C GLU A 54 -5.12 15.49 0.09
N ASP A 55 -6.18 14.68 0.13
CA ASP A 55 -7.20 14.75 1.18
C ASP A 55 -7.21 13.43 1.96
N PRO A 56 -6.98 13.43 3.28
CA PRO A 56 -7.04 12.22 4.09
C PRO A 56 -8.47 11.67 4.28
N GLY A 57 -9.52 12.46 4.04
CA GLY A 57 -10.91 12.05 4.27
C GLY A 57 -11.14 11.53 5.69
N ASP A 58 -11.79 10.36 5.81
CA ASP A 58 -12.05 9.67 7.07
C ASP A 58 -11.01 8.59 7.43
N THR A 59 -9.86 8.59 6.74
CA THR A 59 -8.77 7.62 6.98
C THR A 59 -7.85 8.04 8.13
N ARG A 60 -6.87 7.19 8.46
CA ARG A 60 -5.80 7.48 9.43
C ARG A 60 -4.64 8.31 8.87
N PHE A 61 -4.69 8.72 7.60
CA PHE A 61 -3.60 9.43 6.95
C PHE A 61 -3.54 10.91 7.36
N PHE A 62 -2.36 11.50 7.22
CA PHE A 62 -2.18 12.95 7.33
C PHE A 62 -2.09 13.58 5.94
N GLU A 63 -2.53 14.84 5.84
CA GLU A 63 -2.33 15.65 4.64
C GLU A 63 -0.83 15.73 4.31
N ASP A 64 -0.51 15.73 3.02
CA ASP A 64 0.87 15.73 2.49
C ASP A 64 1.75 14.52 2.86
N GLN A 65 1.24 13.53 3.60
CA GLN A 65 1.98 12.34 3.96
C GLN A 65 2.32 11.52 2.71
N VAL A 66 3.55 10.99 2.64
CA VAL A 66 3.95 10.04 1.60
C VAL A 66 3.83 8.63 2.15
N VAL A 67 2.99 7.82 1.54
CA VAL A 67 2.69 6.45 1.96
C VAL A 67 2.92 5.46 0.82
N ASP A 68 3.01 4.18 1.16
CA ASP A 68 3.03 3.14 0.14
C ASP A 68 1.73 3.11 -0.65
N LYS A 69 1.82 2.92 -1.96
CA LYS A 69 0.64 2.88 -2.84
C LYS A 69 -0.28 1.71 -2.47
N TRP A 70 0.26 0.55 -2.10
CA TRP A 70 -0.54 -0.61 -1.72
C TRP A 70 -1.21 -0.37 -0.37
N GLU A 71 -0.47 0.13 0.63
CA GLU A 71 -1.05 0.50 1.93
C GLU A 71 -2.18 1.54 1.78
N PHE A 72 -2.02 2.52 0.90
CA PHE A 72 -3.07 3.51 0.59
C PHE A 72 -4.33 2.85 0.01
N MET A 73 -4.16 1.94 -0.95
CA MET A 73 -5.28 1.22 -1.56
C MET A 73 -5.97 0.31 -0.54
N ASP A 74 -5.21 -0.45 0.25
CA ASP A 74 -5.75 -1.35 1.27
C ASP A 74 -6.57 -0.58 2.32
N VAL A 75 -6.05 0.55 2.83
CA VAL A 75 -6.78 1.38 3.80
C VAL A 75 -8.07 1.96 3.22
N ASN A 76 -8.06 2.36 1.94
CA ASN A 76 -9.27 2.86 1.29
C ASN A 76 -10.28 1.75 1.02
N ASP A 77 -9.82 0.56 0.62
CA ASP A 77 -10.67 -0.62 0.40
C ASP A 77 -11.29 -1.11 1.71
N GLU A 78 -10.57 -1.01 2.84
CA GLU A 78 -11.13 -1.28 4.16
C GLU A 78 -12.30 -0.36 4.53
N LEU A 79 -12.37 0.84 3.97
CA LEU A 79 -13.49 1.76 4.20
C LEU A 79 -14.72 1.44 3.35
N TYR A 80 -14.58 0.54 2.38
CA TYR A 80 -15.71 0.08 1.59
C TYR A 80 -16.80 -0.54 2.49
N ASP A 81 -18.07 -0.28 2.17
CA ASP A 81 -19.26 -0.69 2.96
C ASP A 81 -19.31 -0.19 4.42
N LYS A 82 -18.53 0.83 4.76
CA LYS A 82 -18.58 1.51 6.07
C LYS A 82 -19.23 2.89 5.96
N VAL A 83 -19.80 3.34 7.06
CA VAL A 83 -20.44 4.64 7.21
C VAL A 83 -20.05 5.28 8.54
N VAL A 84 -20.08 6.60 8.59
CA VAL A 84 -19.76 7.37 9.79
C VAL A 84 -21.05 7.75 10.50
N VAL A 85 -21.15 7.45 11.79
CA VAL A 85 -22.31 7.84 12.62
C VAL A 85 -22.26 9.34 12.89
N THR A 86 -23.29 10.07 12.49
CA THR A 86 -23.43 11.51 12.82
C THR A 86 -24.15 11.69 14.15
N ALA A 87 -25.18 10.90 14.40
CA ALA A 87 -25.92 10.89 15.65
C ALA A 87 -26.30 9.46 16.06
N ALA A 88 -26.02 9.11 17.31
CA ALA A 88 -26.29 7.77 17.87
C ALA A 88 -27.79 7.48 18.11
N GLY A 89 -28.65 8.51 18.08
CA GLY A 89 -30.08 8.38 18.35
C GLY A 89 -30.33 7.83 19.76
N GLY A 90 -31.04 6.70 19.85
CA GLY A 90 -31.31 5.99 21.11
C GLY A 90 -30.37 4.81 21.41
N SER A 91 -29.34 4.56 20.60
CA SER A 91 -28.39 3.47 20.84
C SER A 91 -27.35 3.83 21.90
N GLN A 92 -27.04 2.87 22.79
CA GLN A 92 -25.90 2.96 23.70
C GLN A 92 -24.63 2.29 23.15
N ASN A 93 -24.75 1.57 22.02
CA ASN A 93 -23.66 0.76 21.45
C ASN A 93 -22.83 1.51 20.41
N VAL A 94 -23.37 2.59 19.85
CA VAL A 94 -22.68 3.44 18.86
C VAL A 94 -22.51 4.85 19.40
N GLN A 95 -21.39 5.47 19.03
CA GLN A 95 -21.10 6.86 19.38
C GLN A 95 -21.00 7.72 18.12
N PRO A 96 -21.35 9.03 18.19
CA PRO A 96 -21.08 9.97 17.11
C PRO A 96 -19.60 9.96 16.72
N GLY A 97 -19.31 9.96 15.42
CA GLY A 97 -17.96 9.86 14.86
C GLY A 97 -17.45 8.44 14.65
N GLN A 98 -18.16 7.41 15.12
CA GLN A 98 -17.73 6.02 14.93
C GLN A 98 -17.97 5.55 13.49
N ILE A 99 -16.98 4.87 12.93
CA ILE A 99 -17.11 4.17 11.65
C ILE A 99 -17.71 2.78 11.91
N ILE A 100 -18.83 2.46 11.28
CA ILE A 100 -19.53 1.18 11.39
C ILE A 100 -19.82 0.60 10.01
N SER A 101 -19.89 -0.73 9.91
CA SER A 101 -20.32 -1.39 8.68
C SER A 101 -21.83 -1.23 8.46
N LEU A 102 -22.26 -1.27 7.21
CA LEU A 102 -23.69 -1.26 6.85
C LEU A 102 -24.48 -2.39 7.52
N ARG A 103 -23.84 -3.56 7.71
CA ARG A 103 -24.42 -4.68 8.45
C ARG A 103 -24.71 -4.32 9.91
N LYS A 104 -23.72 -3.77 10.62
CA LYS A 104 -23.88 -3.37 12.02
C LYS A 104 -24.93 -2.26 12.19
N LEU A 105 -24.97 -1.30 11.26
CA LEU A 105 -26.00 -0.26 11.23
C LEU A 105 -27.42 -0.87 11.10
N ARG A 106 -27.59 -1.83 10.19
CA ARG A 106 -28.89 -2.49 9.97
C ARG A 106 -29.36 -3.26 11.20
N ASP A 107 -28.45 -3.98 11.84
CA ASP A 107 -28.75 -4.76 13.05
C ASP A 107 -29.17 -3.84 14.21
N GLU A 108 -28.45 -2.73 14.41
CA GLU A 108 -28.75 -1.74 15.45
C GLU A 108 -30.07 -1.00 15.17
N ASN A 109 -30.30 -0.55 13.93
CA ASN A 109 -31.56 0.09 13.55
C ASN A 109 -32.76 -0.84 13.68
N SER A 110 -32.59 -2.14 13.44
CA SER A 110 -33.63 -3.15 13.66
C SER A 110 -33.92 -3.38 15.15
N ALA A 111 -32.92 -3.25 16.03
CA ALA A 111 -33.10 -3.31 17.47
C ALA A 111 -33.79 -2.05 18.02
N LEU A 112 -33.41 -0.86 17.54
CA LEU A 112 -33.99 0.42 17.94
C LEU A 112 -35.46 0.53 17.49
N LYS A 113 -35.77 0.08 16.28
CA LYS A 113 -37.15 0.06 15.75
C LYS A 113 -38.07 -0.84 16.57
N ARG A 114 -37.57 -1.93 17.17
CA ARG A 114 -38.34 -2.79 18.09
C ARG A 114 -38.61 -2.14 19.45
N ARG A 115 -37.84 -1.12 19.82
CA ARG A 115 -37.94 -0.40 21.09
C ARG A 115 -38.55 1.00 20.93
N ASP A 116 -39.08 1.33 19.75
CA ASP A 116 -39.60 2.66 19.37
C ASP A 116 -38.63 3.82 19.69
N MET A 117 -37.33 3.57 19.56
CA MET A 117 -36.27 4.57 19.77
C MET A 117 -35.84 5.25 18.47
N ALA A 118 -35.27 6.45 18.58
CA ALA A 118 -34.71 7.16 17.44
C ALA A 118 -33.57 6.35 16.79
N LEU A 119 -33.65 6.24 15.46
CA LEU A 119 -32.68 5.51 14.64
C LEU A 119 -31.32 6.22 14.61
N VAL A 120 -30.29 5.47 14.26
CA VAL A 120 -28.93 6.01 14.08
C VAL A 120 -28.87 6.77 12.76
N GLU A 121 -28.42 8.02 12.81
CA GLU A 121 -28.13 8.82 11.63
C GLU A 121 -26.68 8.61 11.19
N VAL A 122 -26.49 8.44 9.89
CA VAL A 122 -25.17 8.17 9.29
C VAL A 122 -24.94 9.05 8.07
N ARG A 123 -23.67 9.34 7.82
CA ARG A 123 -23.19 9.93 6.56
C ARG A 123 -22.31 8.92 5.81
N PRO A 124 -22.21 9.02 4.47
CA PRO A 124 -21.24 8.24 3.71
C PRO A 124 -19.82 8.57 4.17
N ILE A 125 -18.97 7.55 4.11
CA ILE A 125 -17.54 7.69 4.38
C ILE A 125 -16.83 8.31 3.18
N VAL A 126 -15.88 9.21 3.45
CA VAL A 126 -15.06 9.83 2.41
C VAL A 126 -13.69 9.14 2.41
N PRO A 127 -13.31 8.42 1.33
CA PRO A 127 -12.00 7.80 1.23
C PRO A 127 -10.90 8.86 1.02
N ALA A 128 -9.66 8.52 1.33
CA ALA A 128 -8.55 9.41 1.08
C ALA A 128 -8.26 9.55 -0.43
N THR A 129 -7.87 10.74 -0.87
CA THR A 129 -7.36 10.99 -2.21
C THR A 129 -5.85 11.16 -2.18
N SER A 130 -5.18 10.80 -3.27
CA SER A 130 -3.73 10.91 -3.35
C SER A 130 -3.25 11.24 -4.75
N ASN A 131 -2.08 11.86 -4.80
CA ASN A 131 -1.34 12.14 -6.01
C ASN A 131 -0.15 11.19 -6.13
N GLN A 132 0.05 10.65 -7.33
CA GLN A 132 1.17 9.77 -7.60
C GLN A 132 2.50 10.53 -7.49
N VAL A 133 3.49 9.94 -6.81
CA VAL A 133 4.83 10.51 -6.71
C VAL A 133 5.80 9.69 -7.54
N LEU A 134 6.64 10.37 -8.33
CA LEU A 134 7.79 9.77 -9.01
C LEU A 134 9.05 10.02 -8.17
N GLN A 135 9.73 8.95 -7.80
CA GLN A 135 10.98 9.00 -7.05
C GLN A 135 12.14 8.45 -7.88
N GLY A 136 13.35 8.96 -7.64
CA GLY A 136 14.56 8.32 -8.14
C GLY A 136 14.75 6.93 -7.50
N ILE A 137 15.40 6.01 -8.22
CA ILE A 137 15.59 4.61 -7.79
C ILE A 137 16.25 4.52 -6.40
N THR A 138 17.27 5.34 -6.14
CA THR A 138 17.97 5.40 -4.83
C THR A 138 17.01 5.78 -3.69
N ARG A 139 16.14 6.77 -3.91
CA ARG A 139 15.18 7.21 -2.90
C ARG A 139 14.09 6.16 -2.67
N ALA A 140 13.59 5.55 -3.74
CA ALA A 140 12.61 4.47 -3.65
C ALA A 140 13.18 3.25 -2.89
N ALA A 141 14.47 2.93 -3.08
CA ALA A 141 15.13 1.83 -2.38
C ALA A 141 15.35 2.11 -0.88
N LEU A 142 15.68 3.36 -0.51
CA LEU A 142 15.84 3.78 0.89
C LEU A 142 14.52 3.85 1.66
N GLN A 143 13.40 4.10 0.96
CA GLN A 143 12.06 4.21 1.56
C GLN A 143 11.25 2.90 1.51
N THR A 144 11.93 1.76 1.45
CA THR A 144 11.29 0.44 1.63
C THR A 144 10.73 0.30 3.06
N SER A 145 9.74 -0.56 3.24
CA SER A 145 9.10 -0.81 4.55
C SER A 145 10.05 -1.51 5.52
N SER A 146 10.91 -2.39 5.02
CA SER A 146 11.91 -3.09 5.83
C SER A 146 13.11 -2.19 6.16
N PHE A 147 13.31 -1.93 7.45
CA PHE A 147 14.50 -1.21 7.89
C PHE A 147 15.77 -2.06 7.75
N ILE A 148 15.68 -3.40 7.84
CA ILE A 148 16.83 -4.31 7.67
C ILE A 148 17.34 -4.23 6.22
N SER A 149 16.44 -4.29 5.25
CA SER A 149 16.76 -4.17 3.84
C SER A 149 17.23 -2.76 3.48
N ALA A 150 16.58 -1.71 3.99
CA ALA A 150 17.02 -0.33 3.79
C ALA A 150 18.44 -0.09 4.33
N ALA A 151 18.72 -0.53 5.56
CA ALA A 151 20.01 -0.34 6.24
C ALA A 151 21.17 -1.04 5.52
N SER A 152 20.89 -2.14 4.82
CA SER A 152 21.86 -2.88 4.01
C SER A 152 22.14 -2.26 2.64
N PHE A 153 21.43 -1.21 2.23
CA PHE A 153 21.68 -0.52 0.96
C PHE A 153 22.61 0.67 1.16
N GLN A 154 22.15 1.72 1.84
CA GLN A 154 22.90 2.95 2.14
C GLN A 154 22.39 3.57 3.46
N GLU A 155 23.08 4.59 3.98
CA GLU A 155 22.67 5.37 5.16
C GLU A 155 22.39 4.54 6.44
N THR A 156 23.10 3.41 6.63
CA THR A 156 22.86 2.42 7.70
C THR A 156 22.62 3.03 9.08
N THR A 157 23.49 3.95 9.53
CA THR A 157 23.37 4.58 10.86
C THR A 157 22.07 5.38 11.00
N LYS A 158 21.67 6.11 9.95
CA LYS A 158 20.46 6.92 9.97
C LYS A 158 19.22 6.03 9.98
N VAL A 159 19.18 5.01 9.12
CA VAL A 159 18.06 4.07 9.02
C VAL A 159 17.84 3.34 10.36
N LEU A 160 18.90 2.83 10.98
CA LEU A 160 18.81 2.13 12.25
C LEU A 160 18.40 3.05 13.42
N ASN A 161 18.90 4.29 13.45
CA ASN A 161 18.50 5.27 14.46
C ASN A 161 17.02 5.62 14.35
N GLU A 162 16.51 5.90 13.14
CA GLU A 162 15.10 6.21 12.91
C GLU A 162 14.20 5.01 13.29
N ALA A 163 14.61 3.79 12.91
CA ALA A 163 13.89 2.57 13.27
C ALA A 163 13.84 2.33 14.78
N ALA A 164 14.95 2.58 15.49
CA ALA A 164 15.01 2.44 16.94
C ALA A 164 14.13 3.48 17.66
N ILE A 165 14.16 4.74 17.22
CA ILE A 165 13.31 5.81 17.77
C ILE A 165 11.82 5.50 17.59
N GLN A 166 11.45 4.94 16.44
CA GLN A 166 10.06 4.59 16.11
C GLN A 166 9.64 3.22 16.65
N ALA A 167 10.55 2.48 17.30
CA ALA A 167 10.35 1.10 17.73
C ALA A 167 9.78 0.21 16.61
N LYS A 168 10.33 0.34 15.39
CA LYS A 168 9.87 -0.41 14.22
C LYS A 168 10.16 -1.90 14.36
N SER A 169 9.18 -2.71 13.97
CA SER A 169 9.34 -4.15 13.76
C SER A 169 9.48 -4.45 12.27
N ASP A 170 10.22 -5.49 11.91
CA ASP A 170 10.38 -5.98 10.53
C ASP A 170 9.77 -7.37 10.42
N ASP A 171 8.77 -7.51 9.56
CA ASP A 171 8.00 -8.75 9.40
C ASP A 171 8.67 -9.76 8.44
N LEU A 172 9.86 -9.46 7.91
CA LEU A 172 10.66 -10.33 7.04
C LEU A 172 9.85 -10.85 5.83
N VAL A 173 9.14 -9.95 5.16
CA VAL A 173 8.24 -10.31 4.04
C VAL A 173 8.97 -10.35 2.70
N ASN A 174 10.09 -9.65 2.53
CA ASN A 174 10.77 -9.55 1.25
C ASN A 174 12.06 -10.39 1.18
N LEU A 175 12.67 -10.37 0.00
CA LEU A 175 13.86 -11.18 -0.31
C LEU A 175 15.05 -10.85 0.59
N LYS A 176 15.41 -9.56 0.71
CA LYS A 176 16.71 -9.17 1.27
C LYS A 176 16.79 -9.40 2.77
N GLU A 177 15.68 -9.19 3.49
CA GLU A 177 15.66 -9.45 4.94
C GLU A 177 15.86 -10.93 5.23
N ASN A 178 15.15 -11.80 4.51
CA ASN A 178 15.27 -13.25 4.68
C ASN A 178 16.65 -13.78 4.32
N VAL A 179 17.28 -13.24 3.26
CA VAL A 179 18.67 -13.58 2.93
C VAL A 179 19.64 -13.18 4.06
N ILE A 180 19.45 -12.01 4.67
CA ILE A 180 20.31 -11.51 5.76
C ILE A 180 20.12 -12.35 7.04
N THR A 181 18.89 -12.74 7.36
CA THR A 181 18.58 -13.54 8.56
C THR A 181 18.84 -15.03 8.38
N GLY A 182 18.99 -15.52 7.15
CA GLY A 182 19.23 -16.93 6.84
C GLY A 182 17.94 -17.76 6.67
N ASN A 183 16.80 -17.11 6.48
CA ASN A 183 15.52 -17.76 6.17
C ASN A 183 15.42 -18.11 4.67
N PRO A 184 14.55 -19.06 4.30
CA PRO A 184 14.16 -19.25 2.90
C PRO A 184 13.63 -17.94 2.30
N ILE A 185 14.02 -17.64 1.06
CA ILE A 185 13.53 -16.45 0.37
C ILE A 185 12.04 -16.63 -0.01
N PRO A 186 11.22 -15.57 0.06
CA PRO A 186 9.80 -15.58 -0.31
C PRO A 186 9.64 -15.57 -1.85
N GLY A 187 10.21 -16.57 -2.51
CA GLY A 187 10.22 -16.72 -3.96
C GLY A 187 10.74 -18.08 -4.40
N GLY A 188 10.33 -18.54 -5.58
CA GLY A 188 10.64 -19.90 -6.02
C GLY A 188 10.01 -20.93 -5.07
N THR A 189 10.82 -21.85 -4.55
CA THR A 189 10.35 -22.91 -3.63
C THR A 189 10.14 -22.42 -2.19
N GLY A 190 10.54 -21.20 -1.84
CA GLY A 190 10.30 -20.61 -0.51
C GLY A 190 9.05 -19.74 -0.44
N LEU A 191 8.14 -19.86 -1.43
CA LEU A 191 6.81 -19.26 -1.31
C LEU A 191 6.01 -19.97 -0.22
N ARG A 192 5.32 -19.19 0.62
CA ARG A 192 4.53 -19.71 1.75
C ARG A 192 3.45 -20.71 1.33
N ASP A 193 2.95 -20.61 0.11
CA ASP A 193 1.99 -21.56 -0.48
C ASP A 193 2.51 -23.00 -0.51
N TYR A 194 3.84 -23.19 -0.48
CA TYR A 194 4.48 -24.51 -0.49
C TYR A 194 4.86 -25.00 0.91
N ASP A 195 4.78 -24.18 1.96
CA ASP A 195 5.24 -24.55 3.31
C ASP A 195 4.43 -25.72 3.88
N ASP A 196 3.11 -25.70 3.66
CA ASP A 196 2.17 -26.73 4.13
C ASP A 196 1.76 -27.71 3.03
N LEU A 197 2.56 -27.84 1.96
CA LEU A 197 2.26 -28.75 0.85
C LEU A 197 2.42 -30.21 1.30
N VAL A 198 1.31 -30.85 1.67
CA VAL A 198 1.27 -32.28 1.96
C VAL A 198 1.12 -33.07 0.65
N VAL A 199 2.12 -33.89 0.33
CA VAL A 199 2.10 -34.79 -0.83
C VAL A 199 1.89 -36.22 -0.33
N GLY A 200 0.79 -36.84 -0.74
CA GLY A 200 0.42 -38.20 -0.35
C GLY A 200 -0.44 -38.89 -1.42
N LEU A 201 -0.70 -40.18 -1.24
CA LEU A 201 -1.65 -40.88 -2.11
C LEU A 201 -3.06 -40.33 -1.87
N LYS A 202 -3.84 -40.19 -2.94
CA LYS A 202 -5.21 -39.65 -2.83
C LYS A 202 -6.07 -40.44 -1.83
N SER A 203 -5.84 -41.75 -1.73
CA SER A 203 -6.50 -42.64 -0.77
C SER A 203 -6.16 -42.42 0.70
N GLU A 204 -5.09 -41.66 1.00
CA GLU A 204 -4.61 -41.38 2.36
C GLU A 204 -4.94 -39.95 2.82
N LEU A 205 -5.50 -39.12 1.94
CA LEU A 205 -5.82 -37.70 2.17
C LEU A 205 -7.34 -37.41 2.24
N GLU A 206 -8.18 -38.38 1.84
CA GLU A 206 -9.64 -38.40 2.07
C GLU A 206 -9.98 -39.02 3.43
#